data_AF-A0A7W1JY83-F1
#
_entry.id   AF-A0A7W1JY83-F1
#
_cell.length_a   1.000
_cell.length_b   1.000
_cell.length_c   1.000
_cell.angle_alpha   90.00
_cell.angle_beta   90.00
_cell.angle_gamma   90.00
#
_symmetry.space_group_name_H-M   'P 1'
#
loop_
_entity.id
_entity.type
_entity.pdbx_description
1 polymer ?
#
loop_
_entity_poly.entity_id
_entity_poly.type
_entity_poly.pdbx_seq_one_letter_code
_entity_poly.pdbx_strand_id
1 'polypeptide(L)' 'MPMMNPEMSATLLRPVVPSRFRRGPSRPTVESLMEQISVLTSERQRLRDRGVNGSRLERNRVKLARAQWELSHALIERYL' A
#
# COMPACT_ATOMS: atom_id res chain seq x y z
N MET A 1 44.44 48.40 -7.55
CA MET A 1 44.51 47.08 -6.88
C MET A 1 43.41 46.99 -5.84
N PRO A 2 42.24 46.40 -6.13
CA PRO A 2 41.21 46.13 -5.13
C PRO A 2 41.36 44.71 -4.58
N MET A 3 41.40 44.60 -3.26
CA MET A 3 41.35 43.36 -2.51
C MET A 3 39.94 42.75 -2.61
N MET A 4 39.81 41.50 -3.08
CA MET A 4 38.55 40.75 -3.06
C MET A 4 38.55 39.82 -1.84
N ASN A 5 37.54 40.01 -0.99
CA ASN A 5 37.26 39.22 0.21
C ASN A 5 37.06 37.73 -0.14
N PRO A 6 37.46 36.79 0.74
CA PRO A 6 37.10 35.39 0.57
C PRO A 6 35.64 35.17 0.95
N GLU A 7 34.83 34.82 -0.05
CA GLU A 7 33.47 34.30 0.10
C GLU A 7 33.46 33.09 1.04
N MET A 8 32.89 33.24 2.23
CA MET A 8 32.63 32.13 3.14
C MET A 8 31.56 31.23 2.52
N SER A 9 31.99 30.14 1.88
CA SER A 9 31.11 29.06 1.44
C SER A 9 30.46 28.40 2.66
N ALA A 10 29.29 28.90 3.03
CA ALA A 10 28.43 28.30 4.04
C ALA A 10 28.10 26.87 3.61
N THR A 11 28.72 25.91 4.28
CA THR A 11 28.45 24.49 4.10
C THR A 11 27.01 24.25 4.55
N LEU A 12 26.08 24.15 3.60
CA LEU A 12 24.69 23.80 3.88
C LEU A 12 24.65 22.37 4.41
N LEU A 13 24.61 22.24 5.73
CA LEU A 13 24.36 20.98 6.43
C LEU A 13 23.03 20.41 5.95
N ARG A 14 23.10 19.28 5.26
CA ARG A 14 21.93 18.54 4.77
C ARG A 14 21.04 18.18 5.97
N PRO A 15 19.75 18.54 6.00
CA PRO A 15 18.87 18.12 7.08
C PRO A 15 18.75 16.59 7.04
N VAL A 16 19.32 15.92 8.05
CA VAL A 16 19.01 14.51 8.33
C VAL A 16 17.59 14.49 8.90
N VAL A 17 16.60 14.47 8.02
CA VAL A 17 15.22 14.19 8.43
C VAL A 17 15.22 12.80 9.06
N PRO A 18 14.82 12.66 10.34
CA PRO A 18 14.83 11.37 10.99
C PRO A 18 13.82 10.45 10.29
N SER A 19 14.28 9.28 9.87
CA SER A 19 13.49 8.17 9.32
C SER A 19 12.52 7.55 10.36
N ARG A 20 11.93 8.37 11.25
CA ARG A 20 11.01 7.96 12.32
C ARG A 20 9.56 7.94 11.85
N PHE A 21 9.28 8.46 10.66
CA PHE A 21 7.96 8.40 10.01
C PHE A 21 7.84 7.32 8.93
N ARG A 22 8.68 6.27 8.98
CA ARG A 22 8.29 5.01 8.35
C ARG A 22 7.14 4.46 9.18
N ARG A 23 5.91 4.88 8.87
CA ARG A 23 4.72 4.10 9.22
C ARG A 23 5.02 2.70 8.70
N GLY A 24 5.31 1.77 9.60
CA GLY A 24 5.36 0.35 9.24
C GLY A 24 4.06 -0.02 8.53
N PRO A 25 4.00 -1.11 7.76
CA PRO A 25 2.76 -1.54 7.15
C PRO A 25 1.71 -1.65 8.25
N SER A 26 0.78 -0.68 8.29
CA SER A 26 -0.34 -0.72 9.21
C SER A 26 -1.09 -1.99 8.88
N ARG A 27 -1.48 -2.76 9.91
CA ARG A 27 -2.41 -3.87 9.70
C ARG A 27 -3.60 -3.34 8.88
N PRO A 28 -4.03 -4.07 7.84
CA PRO A 28 -5.10 -3.61 6.99
C PRO A 28 -6.36 -3.43 7.83
N THR A 29 -7.01 -2.27 7.73
CA THR A 29 -8.26 -2.02 8.45
C THR A 29 -9.40 -2.81 7.82
N VAL A 30 -10.46 -3.06 8.60
CA VAL A 30 -11.69 -3.72 8.13
C VAL A 30 -12.22 -3.04 6.87
N GLU A 31 -12.26 -1.71 6.87
CA GLU A 31 -12.77 -0.89 5.78
C GLU A 31 -11.90 -1.05 4.51
N SER A 32 -10.58 -1.08 4.66
CA SER A 32 -9.65 -1.31 3.54
C SER A 32 -9.80 -2.71 2.95
N LEU A 33 -10.02 -3.73 3.79
CA LEU A 33 -10.24 -5.11 3.33
C LEU A 33 -11.57 -5.25 2.58
N MET A 34 -12.63 -4.59 3.06
CA MET A 34 -13.92 -4.54 2.35
C MET A 34 -13.78 -3.89 0.97
N GLU A 35 -13.06 -2.77 0.88
CA GLU A 35 -12.78 -2.12 -0.40
C GLU A 35 -11.98 -3.03 -1.34
N GLN A 36 -10.93 -3.69 -0.84
CA GLN A 36 -10.15 -4.64 -1.63
C GLN A 36 -10.99 -5.80 -2.16
N ILE A 37 -11.89 -6.37 -1.35
CA ILE A 37 -12.81 -7.43 -1.77
C ILE A 37 -13.75 -6.92 -2.88
N SER A 38 -14.27 -5.70 -2.76
CA SER A 38 -15.12 -5.08 -3.78
C SER A 38 -14.37 -4.91 -5.11
N VAL A 39 -13.13 -4.41 -5.06
CA VAL A 39 -12.26 -4.26 -6.23
C VAL A 39 -11.99 -5.61 -6.90
N LEU A 40 -11.61 -6.63 -6.11
CA LEU A 40 -11.33 -7.98 -6.62
C LEU A 40 -12.58 -8.64 -7.22
N THR A 41 -13.76 -8.42 -6.63
CA THR A 41 -15.04 -8.92 -7.16
C THR A 41 -15.36 -8.26 -8.50
N SER A 42 -15.15 -6.94 -8.61
CA SER A 42 -15.32 -6.21 -9.86
C SER A 42 -14.33 -6.65 -10.93
N GLU A 43 -13.06 -6.89 -10.57
CA GLU A 43 -12.06 -7.46 -11.47
C GLU A 43 -12.50 -8.84 -11.96
N ARG A 44 -13.01 -9.69 -11.07
CA ARG A 44 -13.51 -11.03 -11.41
C ARG A 44 -14.62 -10.97 -12.45
N GLN A 45 -15.58 -10.06 -12.29
CA GLN A 45 -16.66 -9.89 -13.25
C GLN A 45 -16.11 -9.49 -14.63
N ARG A 46 -15.22 -8.48 -14.67
CA ARG A 46 -14.55 -8.07 -15.91
C ARG A 46 -13.77 -9.20 -16.58
N LEU A 47 -13.12 -10.07 -15.80
CA LEU A 47 -12.41 -11.24 -16.32
C LEU A 47 -13.37 -12.27 -16.94
N ARG A 48 -14.57 -12.46 -16.36
CA ARG A 48 -15.60 -13.32 -16.93
C ARG A 48 -16.19 -12.73 -18.22
N ASP A 49 -16.53 -11.45 -18.21
CA ASP A 49 -17.14 -10.77 -19.37
C ASP A 49 -16.22 -10.79 -20.60
N ARG A 50 -14.91 -10.70 -20.38
CA ARG A 50 -13.90 -10.76 -21.44
C ARG A 50 -13.53 -12.19 -21.87
N GLY A 51 -14.16 -13.22 -21.28
CA GLY A 51 -13.87 -14.63 -21.57
C GLY A 51 -12.42 -15.04 -21.26
N VAL A 52 -11.79 -14.40 -20.28
CA VAL A 52 -10.34 -14.57 -20.04
C VAL A 52 -10.03 -15.93 -19.42
N ASN A 53 -8.81 -16.44 -19.70
CA ASN A 53 -8.35 -17.76 -19.28
C ASN A 53 -8.57 -18.09 -17.78
N GLY A 54 -8.76 -19.37 -17.50
CA GLY A 54 -9.02 -19.87 -16.14
C GLY A 54 -7.92 -19.53 -15.12
N SER A 55 -6.66 -19.39 -15.56
CA SER A 55 -5.55 -19.07 -14.64
C SER A 55 -5.61 -17.65 -14.06
N ARG A 56 -6.19 -16.67 -14.76
CA ARG A 56 -6.44 -15.34 -14.18
C ARG A 56 -7.60 -15.35 -13.21
N LEU A 57 -8.67 -16.09 -13.53
CA LEU A 57 -9.79 -16.29 -12.60
C LEU A 57 -9.35 -17.01 -11.32
N GLU A 58 -8.44 -17.97 -11.42
CA GLU A 58 -7.92 -18.67 -10.25
C GLU A 58 -7.04 -17.76 -9.39
N ARG A 59 -6.13 -16.98 -10.01
CA ARG A 59 -5.34 -15.98 -9.27
C ARG A 59 -6.23 -14.96 -8.56
N ASN A 60 -7.28 -14.49 -9.21
CA ASN A 60 -8.25 -13.59 -8.58
C ASN A 60 -9.01 -14.29 -7.43
N ARG A 61 -9.38 -15.57 -7.58
CA ARG A 61 -10.01 -16.37 -6.51
C ARG A 61 -9.13 -16.48 -5.27
N VAL A 62 -7.84 -16.79 -5.45
CA VAL A 62 -6.88 -16.89 -4.34
C VAL A 62 -6.73 -15.56 -3.61
N LYS A 63 -6.65 -14.44 -4.34
CA LYS A 63 -6.61 -13.09 -3.73
C LYS A 63 -7.87 -12.79 -2.92
N LEU A 64 -9.06 -13.13 -3.45
CA LEU A 64 -10.33 -12.97 -2.74
C LEU A 64 -10.35 -13.77 -1.43
N ALA A 65 -9.99 -15.05 -1.48
CA ALA A 65 -9.97 -15.91 -0.31
C ALA A 65 -9.02 -15.36 0.78
N ARG A 66 -7.86 -14.84 0.38
CA ARG A 66 -6.92 -14.20 1.31
C ARG A 66 -7.50 -12.95 1.95
N ALA A 67 -8.04 -12.02 1.16
CA ALA A 67 -8.64 -10.79 1.70
C ALA A 67 -9.82 -11.08 2.64
N GLN A 68 -10.63 -12.10 2.32
CA GLN A 68 -11.72 -12.56 3.19
C GLN A 68 -11.20 -13.18 4.50
N TRP A 69 -10.14 -13.98 4.45
CA TRP A 69 -9.52 -14.52 5.66
C TRP A 69 -8.94 -13.42 6.55
N GLU A 70 -8.25 -12.45 5.96
CA GLU A 70 -7.73 -11.27 6.67
C GLU A 70 -8.88 -10.44 7.28
N LEU A 71 -10.00 -10.28 6.55
CA LEU A 71 -11.19 -9.58 7.06
C LEU A 71 -11.80 -10.30 8.26
N SER A 72 -11.98 -11.61 8.18
CA SER A 72 -12.48 -12.40 9.31
C SER A 72 -11.58 -12.25 10.54
N HIS A 73 -10.26 -12.30 10.35
CA HIS A 73 -9.31 -12.11 11.43
C HIS A 73 -9.39 -10.70 12.04
N ALA A 74 -9.46 -9.66 11.21
CA ALA A 74 -9.57 -8.27 11.65
C ALA A 74 -10.89 -8.00 12.40
N LEU A 75 -11.98 -8.64 11.98
CA LEU A 75 -13.28 -8.56 12.68
C LEU A 75 -13.23 -9.26 14.04
N ILE A 76 -12.61 -10.43 14.13
CA ILE A 76 -12.40 -11.13 15.40
C ILE A 76 -11.57 -10.24 16.33
N GLU A 77 -10.41 -9.76 15.90
CA GLU A 77 -9.55 -8.88 16.71
C GLU A 77 -10.24 -7.59 17.19
N ARG A 78 -11.26 -7.10 16.45
CA ARG A 78 -11.98 -5.87 16.79
C ARG A 78 -13.10 -6.08 17.80
N TYR A 79 -13.68 -7.27 17.89
CA TYR A 79 -14.95 -7.51 18.60
C TYR A 79 -14.92 -8.65 19.62
N LEU A 80 -13.86 -9.46 19.65
CA LEU A 80 -13.66 -10.58 20.59
C LEU A 80 -12.37 -10.39 21.37
#